data_AF-A0A358L6L9-F1
#
_entry.id   AF-A0A358L6L9-F1
#
_cell.length_a   1.000
_cell.length_b   1.000
_cell.length_c   1.000
_cell.angle_alpha   90.00
_cell.angle_beta   90.00
_cell.angle_gamma   90.00
#
_symmetry.space_group_name_H-M   'P 1'
#
loop_
_entity.id
_entity.type
_entity.pdbx_description
1 polymer ?
#
loop_
_entity_poly.entity_id
_entity_poly.type
_entity_poly.pdbx_seq_one_letter_code
_entity_poly.pdbx_strand_id
1 'polypeptide(L)'
;IALQSVPVRHWHPAQLAVSGDWFRTLGETLYGAVSQTCTPTQLEQALLGLPPLSLPGTSRSDIMDVIGYQDLPCTLAWHEVANSFDPMRYTSYWWTNQSDGYPLASHKHSGNLTARLFTQLFDPAAVAQPGRHGLYPPMFE
;
A
#
# COMPACT_ATOMS: atom_id res chain seq x y z
N ILE A 1 7.38 -7.15 11.29
CA ILE A 1 6.25 -6.45 11.95
C ILE A 1 5.76 -5.39 10.95
N ALA A 2 4.49 -5.47 10.52
CA ALA A 2 3.87 -4.76 9.39
C ALA A 2 4.42 -5.02 7.96
N LEU A 3 5.10 -6.15 7.73
CA LEU A 3 5.46 -6.61 6.39
C LEU A 3 4.63 -7.84 6.04
N GLN A 4 3.95 -7.82 4.90
CA GLN A 4 3.26 -8.98 4.34
C GLN A 4 3.99 -9.42 3.07
N SER A 5 4.27 -10.71 2.97
CA SER A 5 4.98 -11.31 1.82
C SER A 5 4.08 -12.31 1.12
N VAL A 6 3.89 -12.13 -0.19
CA VAL A 6 3.12 -13.04 -1.03
C VAL A 6 4.09 -13.71 -2.01
N PRO A 7 4.21 -15.06 -2.01
CA PRO A 7 4.97 -15.75 -3.04
C PRO A 7 4.39 -15.42 -4.42
N VAL A 8 5.25 -15.10 -5.39
CA VAL A 8 4.82 -14.74 -6.76
C VAL A 8 3.85 -15.77 -7.35
N ARG A 9 4.09 -17.06 -7.13
CA ARG A 9 3.21 -18.15 -7.61
C ARG A 9 1.78 -18.12 -7.04
N HIS A 10 1.55 -17.37 -5.96
CA HIS A 10 0.26 -17.20 -5.31
C HIS A 10 -0.30 -15.79 -5.50
N TRP A 11 0.37 -14.93 -6.28
CA TRP A 11 -0.08 -13.58 -6.53
C TRP A 11 -1.31 -13.57 -7.43
N HIS A 12 -2.31 -12.78 -7.05
CA HIS A 12 -3.45 -12.42 -7.89
C HIS A 12 -3.82 -10.95 -7.68
N PRO A 13 -4.08 -10.14 -8.73
CA PRO A 13 -4.38 -8.70 -8.59
C PRO A 13 -5.51 -8.38 -7.60
N ALA A 14 -6.54 -9.24 -7.55
CA ALA A 14 -7.65 -9.09 -6.62
C ALA A 14 -7.24 -9.15 -5.14
N GLN A 15 -6.10 -9.79 -4.81
CA GLN A 15 -5.57 -9.78 -3.43
C GLN A 15 -5.28 -8.36 -2.97
N LEU A 16 -4.62 -7.57 -3.82
CA LEU A 16 -4.34 -6.16 -3.52
C LEU A 16 -5.62 -5.34 -3.57
N ALA A 17 -6.52 -5.59 -4.53
CA ALA A 17 -7.77 -4.87 -4.67
C ALA A 17 -8.63 -4.87 -3.39
N VAL A 18 -8.69 -5.99 -2.66
CA VAL A 18 -9.47 -6.12 -1.42
C VAL A 18 -8.69 -5.79 -0.15
N SER A 19 -7.41 -5.45 -0.25
CA SER A 19 -6.53 -5.22 0.90
C SER A 19 -6.68 -3.83 1.55
N GLY A 20 -7.57 -2.98 1.04
CA GLY A 20 -7.71 -1.59 1.51
C GLY A 20 -8.07 -1.47 2.98
N ASP A 21 -8.95 -2.35 3.48
CA ASP A 21 -9.32 -2.35 4.91
C ASP A 21 -8.13 -2.65 5.80
N TRP A 22 -7.29 -3.60 5.39
CA TRP A 22 -6.09 -3.94 6.13
C TRP A 22 -5.10 -2.76 6.18
N PHE A 23 -4.85 -2.07 5.06
CA PHE A 23 -4.00 -0.88 5.03
C PHE A 23 -4.55 0.25 5.90
N ARG A 24 -5.88 0.41 5.95
CA ARG A 24 -6.54 1.40 6.80
C ARG A 24 -6.37 1.09 8.28
N THR A 25 -6.65 -0.15 8.70
CA THR A 25 -6.46 -0.57 10.11
C THR A 25 -5.00 -0.47 10.53
N LEU A 26 -4.07 -0.81 9.66
CA LEU A 26 -2.64 -0.60 9.91
C LEU A 26 -2.33 0.89 10.12
N GLY A 27 -2.86 1.75 9.24
CA GLY A 27 -2.72 3.21 9.34
C GLY A 27 -3.23 3.77 10.65
N GLU A 28 -4.45 3.43 11.02
CA GLU A 28 -5.09 3.86 12.27
C GLU A 28 -4.29 3.40 13.49
N THR A 29 -3.77 2.18 13.45
CA THR A 29 -2.93 1.63 14.53
C THR A 29 -1.62 2.41 14.67
N LEU A 30 -0.94 2.69 13.56
CA LEU A 30 0.32 3.46 13.57
C LEU A 30 0.07 4.91 14.00
N TYR A 31 -0.98 5.53 13.47
CA TYR A 31 -1.35 6.91 13.82
C TYR A 31 -1.75 7.05 15.29
N GLY A 32 -2.55 6.12 15.81
CA GLY A 32 -2.92 6.07 17.23
C GLY A 32 -1.70 5.92 18.14
N ALA A 33 -0.75 5.05 17.77
CA ALA A 33 0.47 4.85 18.55
C ALA A 33 1.34 6.10 18.66
N VAL A 34 1.46 6.87 17.58
CA VAL A 34 2.19 8.15 17.59
C VAL A 34 1.41 9.23 18.34
N SER A 35 0.10 9.32 18.10
CA SER A 35 -0.76 10.36 18.70
C SER A 35 -0.94 10.20 20.21
N GLN A 36 -0.90 8.96 20.72
CA GLN A 36 -1.11 8.64 22.13
C GLN A 36 0.19 8.36 22.88
N THR A 37 1.37 8.50 22.24
CA THR A 37 2.68 8.21 22.86
C THR A 37 2.79 6.77 23.40
N CYS A 38 2.40 5.79 22.60
CA CYS A 38 2.52 4.37 22.97
C CYS A 38 3.98 3.93 23.13
N THR A 39 4.22 3.01 24.06
CA THR A 39 5.54 2.36 24.16
C THR A 39 5.78 1.41 23.00
N PRO A 40 7.04 1.09 22.65
CA PRO A 40 7.35 0.13 21.58
C PRO A 40 6.66 -1.23 21.78
N THR A 41 6.58 -1.72 23.02
CA THR A 41 5.90 -2.98 23.35
C THR A 41 4.39 -2.90 23.10
N GLN A 42 3.75 -1.77 23.44
CA GLN A 42 2.32 -1.59 23.17
C GLN A 42 2.03 -1.56 21.66
N LEU A 43 2.86 -0.85 20.89
CA LEU A 43 2.75 -0.83 19.44
C LEU A 43 2.97 -2.23 18.84
N GLU A 44 3.97 -2.97 19.31
CA GLU A 44 4.21 -4.34 18.86
C GLU A 44 3.00 -5.24 19.10
N GLN A 45 2.42 -5.21 20.30
CA GLN A 45 1.20 -5.97 20.61
C GLN A 45 0.02 -5.55 19.73
N ALA A 46 -0.15 -4.26 19.47
CA ALA A 46 -1.19 -3.76 18.57
C ALA A 46 -0.98 -4.26 17.13
N LEU A 47 0.26 -4.25 16.63
CA LEU A 47 0.60 -4.77 15.30
C LEU A 47 0.42 -6.29 15.19
N LEU A 48 0.72 -7.05 16.25
CA LEU A 48 0.48 -8.49 16.32
C LEU A 48 -1.02 -8.83 16.39
N GLY A 49 -1.83 -7.93 16.94
CA GLY A 49 -3.29 -8.06 17.02
C GLY A 49 -4.03 -7.64 15.75
N LEU A 50 -3.33 -7.13 14.72
CA LEU A 50 -3.96 -6.79 13.45
C LEU A 50 -4.59 -8.03 12.80
N PRO A 51 -5.78 -7.89 12.17
CA PRO A 51 -6.37 -8.99 11.42
C PRO A 51 -5.38 -9.43 10.33
N PRO A 52 -5.27 -10.74 10.05
CA PRO A 52 -4.44 -11.22 8.96
C PRO A 52 -4.97 -10.64 7.64
N LEU A 53 -4.05 -10.35 6.72
CA LEU A 53 -4.42 -9.92 5.38
C LEU A 53 -5.32 -11.00 4.76
N SER A 54 -6.55 -10.64 4.41
CA SER A 54 -7.48 -11.54 3.74
C SER A 54 -7.04 -11.74 2.30
N LEU A 55 -6.00 -12.55 2.11
CA LEU A 55 -5.51 -12.95 0.81
C LEU A 55 -6.46 -14.02 0.25
N PRO A 56 -7.20 -13.73 -0.83
CA PRO A 56 -7.90 -14.79 -1.50
C PRO A 56 -6.87 -15.80 -2.05
N GLY A 57 -6.89 -17.01 -1.50
CA GLY A 57 -6.14 -18.16 -2.02
C GLY A 57 -4.91 -18.67 -1.24
N THR A 58 -4.76 -18.48 0.08
CA THR A 58 -3.81 -19.34 0.85
C THR A 58 -4.38 -20.74 1.13
N SER A 59 -5.69 -20.86 1.15
CA SER A 59 -6.44 -22.08 0.88
C SER A 59 -7.40 -21.75 -0.25
N ARG A 60 -7.50 -22.60 -1.28
CA ARG A 60 -8.54 -22.47 -2.31
C ARG A 60 -9.87 -22.29 -1.62
N SER A 61 -10.38 -21.06 -1.60
CA SER A 61 -11.73 -20.83 -1.13
C SER A 61 -12.61 -21.22 -2.30
N ASP A 62 -13.19 -22.41 -2.22
CA ASP A 62 -14.09 -22.97 -3.25
C ASP A 62 -15.22 -22.01 -3.64
N ILE A 63 -15.49 -20.99 -2.83
CA ILE A 63 -16.47 -19.93 -3.08
C ILE A 63 -15.92 -18.84 -4.01
N MET A 64 -14.65 -18.42 -3.85
CA MET A 64 -14.05 -17.36 -4.69
C MET A 64 -13.70 -17.85 -6.09
N ASP A 65 -13.39 -19.15 -6.24
CA ASP A 65 -13.23 -19.77 -7.55
C ASP A 65 -14.58 -19.94 -8.30
N VAL A 66 -15.72 -19.91 -7.58
CA VAL A 66 -17.08 -20.01 -8.16
C VAL A 66 -17.66 -18.64 -8.52
N ILE A 67 -17.43 -17.60 -7.70
CA ILE A 67 -17.95 -16.23 -7.95
C ILE A 67 -17.05 -15.46 -8.94
N GLY A 68 -15.76 -15.81 -9.01
CA GLY A 68 -14.80 -15.15 -9.87
C GLY A 68 -14.25 -13.88 -9.23
N TYR A 69 -12.93 -13.70 -9.31
CA TYR A 69 -12.20 -12.57 -8.74
C TYR A 69 -12.53 -11.21 -9.40
N GLN A 70 -13.35 -11.19 -10.44
CA GLN A 70 -13.70 -10.00 -11.23
C GLN A 70 -14.79 -9.14 -10.58
N ASP A 71 -15.61 -9.71 -9.69
CA ASP A 71 -16.73 -9.02 -9.04
C ASP A 71 -16.41 -8.46 -7.65
N LEU A 72 -15.15 -8.58 -7.20
CA LEU A 72 -14.74 -8.05 -5.91
C LEU A 72 -14.57 -6.52 -5.97
N PRO A 73 -15.20 -5.76 -5.08
CA PRO A 73 -15.01 -4.31 -5.03
C PRO A 73 -13.57 -3.99 -4.63
N CYS A 74 -12.98 -2.96 -5.26
CA CYS A 74 -11.70 -2.44 -4.84
C CYS A 74 -11.90 -1.58 -3.58
N THR A 75 -11.22 -1.93 -2.49
CA THR A 75 -11.31 -1.23 -1.20
C THR A 75 -10.14 -0.27 -0.96
N LEU A 76 -9.17 -0.23 -1.88
CA LEU A 76 -8.00 0.65 -1.80
C LEU A 76 -8.39 2.11 -2.03
N ALA A 77 -7.72 3.01 -1.32
CA ALA A 77 -7.80 4.44 -1.63
C ALA A 77 -7.31 4.73 -3.07
N TRP A 78 -6.16 4.17 -3.46
CA TRP A 78 -5.65 4.27 -4.82
C TRP A 78 -6.07 3.05 -5.65
N HIS A 79 -7.19 3.15 -6.37
CA HIS A 79 -7.77 2.04 -7.13
C HIS A 79 -6.87 1.56 -8.28
N GLU A 80 -6.16 2.47 -8.96
CA GLU A 80 -5.37 2.15 -10.15
C GLU A 80 -4.20 1.21 -9.86
N VAL A 81 -3.68 1.20 -8.63
CA VAL A 81 -2.56 0.32 -8.24
C VAL A 81 -2.94 -1.15 -8.31
N ALA A 82 -4.19 -1.51 -7.99
CA ALA A 82 -4.66 -2.88 -8.09
C ALA A 82 -4.64 -3.40 -9.53
N ASN A 83 -4.88 -2.52 -10.50
CA ASN A 83 -4.86 -2.86 -11.93
C ASN A 83 -3.46 -2.77 -12.56
N SER A 84 -2.55 -2.00 -11.95
CA SER A 84 -1.22 -1.70 -12.52
C SER A 84 -0.08 -2.50 -11.90
N PHE A 85 -0.27 -3.01 -10.68
CA PHE A 85 0.76 -3.76 -9.98
C PHE A 85 1.00 -5.10 -10.67
N ASP A 86 2.27 -5.36 -10.97
CA ASP A 86 2.74 -6.58 -11.61
C ASP A 86 4.04 -6.99 -10.92
N PRO A 87 4.08 -8.11 -10.18
CA PRO A 87 5.27 -8.52 -9.44
C PRO A 87 6.45 -8.89 -10.35
N MET A 88 6.23 -9.09 -11.65
CA MET A 88 7.30 -9.34 -12.63
C MET A 88 7.92 -8.06 -13.17
N ARG A 89 7.30 -6.91 -12.92
CA ARG A 89 7.87 -5.60 -13.29
C ARG A 89 8.73 -5.08 -12.16
N TYR A 90 9.86 -4.49 -12.53
CA TYR A 90 10.74 -3.80 -11.58
C TYR A 90 10.17 -2.40 -11.24
N THR A 91 9.09 -2.37 -10.47
CA THR A 91 8.39 -1.12 -10.10
C THR A 91 7.83 -1.21 -8.67
N SER A 92 8.09 -0.18 -7.87
CA SER A 92 7.46 0.02 -6.57
C SER A 92 6.38 1.10 -6.63
N TYR A 93 5.35 0.92 -5.80
CA TYR A 93 4.18 1.77 -5.71
C TYR A 93 4.04 2.24 -4.26
N TRP A 94 3.84 3.54 -4.09
CA TRP A 94 3.78 4.20 -2.79
C TRP A 94 2.55 5.12 -2.79
N TRP A 95 1.83 5.16 -1.68
CA TRP A 95 0.75 6.09 -1.49
C TRP A 95 0.63 6.49 -0.03
N THR A 96 0.04 7.66 0.21
CA THR A 96 -0.18 8.16 1.57
C THR A 96 -1.23 7.33 2.30
N ASN A 97 -0.98 7.09 3.58
CA ASN A 97 -2.03 6.64 4.48
C ASN A 97 -2.92 7.84 4.81
N GLN A 98 -4.24 7.64 4.89
CA GLN A 98 -5.21 8.72 5.09
C GLN A 98 -5.82 8.73 6.50
N SER A 99 -5.30 7.92 7.43
CA SER A 99 -5.84 7.80 8.79
C SER A 99 -5.68 9.08 9.64
N ASP A 100 -4.80 9.99 9.25
CA ASP A 100 -4.59 11.32 9.83
C ASP A 100 -5.34 12.43 9.07
N GLY A 101 -6.11 12.09 8.03
CA GLY A 101 -6.80 13.04 7.16
C GLY A 101 -5.94 13.62 6.03
N TYR A 102 -4.69 13.16 5.87
CA TYR A 102 -3.84 13.58 4.77
C TYR A 102 -4.44 13.18 3.40
N PRO A 103 -4.39 14.04 2.37
CA PRO A 103 -4.93 13.71 1.06
C PRO A 103 -4.19 12.52 0.44
N LEU A 104 -4.87 11.79 -0.46
CA LEU A 104 -4.25 10.73 -1.22
C LEU A 104 -3.20 11.33 -2.17
N ALA A 105 -1.94 10.98 -1.96
CA ALA A 105 -0.86 11.20 -2.91
C ALA A 105 -0.27 9.84 -3.28
N SER A 106 -0.05 9.62 -4.58
CA SER A 106 0.47 8.36 -5.12
C SER A 106 1.75 8.59 -5.92
N HIS A 107 2.65 7.61 -5.86
CA HIS A 107 3.92 7.65 -6.56
C HIS A 107 4.30 6.27 -7.07
N LYS A 108 4.73 6.22 -8.34
CA LYS A 108 5.26 5.03 -9.00
C LYS A 108 6.74 5.22 -9.28
N HIS A 109 7.56 4.26 -8.90
CA HIS A 109 9.01 4.32 -9.09
C HIS A 109 9.54 3.05 -9.74
N SER A 110 10.38 3.19 -10.77
CA SER A 110 11.09 2.04 -11.33
C SER A 110 12.16 1.55 -10.35
N GLY A 111 11.98 0.33 -9.85
CA GLY A 111 12.88 -0.31 -8.90
C GLY A 111 12.54 -0.10 -7.42
N ASN A 112 13.53 -0.37 -6.58
CA ASN A 112 13.40 -0.43 -5.13
C ASN A 112 13.43 0.97 -4.48
N LEU A 113 13.16 1.04 -3.17
CA LEU A 113 13.34 2.25 -2.39
C LEU A 113 14.79 2.76 -2.50
N THR A 114 14.96 4.00 -2.94
CA THR A 114 16.25 4.72 -2.98
C THR A 114 16.23 5.92 -2.04
N ALA A 115 17.40 6.45 -1.66
CA ALA A 115 17.46 7.68 -0.85
C ALA A 115 16.74 8.85 -1.53
N ARG A 116 16.86 8.97 -2.86
CA ARG A 116 16.15 9.98 -3.65
C ARG A 116 14.62 9.81 -3.55
N LEU A 117 14.14 8.58 -3.70
CA LEU A 117 12.71 8.28 -3.56
C LEU A 117 12.22 8.59 -2.14
N PHE A 118 12.99 8.21 -1.12
CA PHE A 118 12.66 8.53 0.27
C PHE A 118 12.49 10.03 0.47
N THR A 119 13.43 10.86 0.02
CA THR A 119 13.28 12.33 0.10
C THR A 119 12.03 12.80 -0.63
N GLN A 120 11.74 12.27 -1.83
CA GLN A 120 10.52 12.66 -2.57
C GLN A 120 9.22 12.31 -1.83
N LEU A 121 9.18 11.19 -1.11
CA LEU A 121 7.99 10.73 -0.40
C LEU A 121 7.76 11.47 0.93
N PHE A 122 8.83 11.93 1.59
CA PHE A 122 8.76 12.45 2.96
C PHE A 122 9.20 13.92 3.11
N ASP A 123 9.67 14.57 2.04
CA ASP A 123 9.97 16.00 2.06
C ASP A 123 8.68 16.83 1.96
N PRO A 124 8.32 17.61 2.99
CA PRO A 124 7.12 18.47 2.98
C PRO A 124 7.08 19.44 1.81
N ALA A 125 8.25 19.91 1.34
CA ALA A 125 8.35 20.82 0.21
C ALA A 125 8.06 20.13 -1.14
N ALA A 126 8.28 18.82 -1.22
CA ALA A 126 7.95 18.01 -2.40
C ALA A 126 6.44 17.78 -2.52
N VAL A 127 5.71 17.69 -1.39
CA VAL A 127 4.26 17.47 -1.40
C VAL A 127 3.45 18.75 -1.62
N ALA A 128 4.02 19.92 -1.31
CA ALA A 128 3.37 21.23 -1.51
C ALA A 128 3.22 21.67 -2.99
N GLN A 129 3.66 20.86 -3.96
CA GLN A 129 3.54 21.18 -5.39
C GLN A 129 2.44 20.34 -6.06
N PRO A 130 1.19 20.84 -6.14
CA PRO A 130 0.15 20.22 -6.94
C PRO A 130 0.53 20.36 -8.42
N GLY A 131 1.05 19.29 -9.04
CA GLY A 131 1.42 19.34 -10.47
C GLY A 131 2.39 18.29 -10.97
N ARG A 132 3.04 17.49 -10.11
CA ARG A 132 3.90 16.38 -10.56
C ARG A 132 3.11 15.09 -10.83
N HIS A 133 2.06 15.21 -11.63
CA HIS A 133 1.56 14.08 -12.42
C HIS A 133 2.62 13.71 -13.47
N GLY A 134 3.58 12.85 -13.11
CA GLY A 134 4.36 12.08 -14.08
C GLY A 134 5.31 12.81 -15.04
N LEU A 135 5.50 14.13 -14.96
CA LEU A 135 6.44 14.82 -15.84
C LEU A 135 7.83 14.87 -15.21
N TYR A 136 8.66 13.90 -15.61
CA TYR A 136 10.11 14.02 -15.46
C TYR A 136 10.59 15.27 -16.25
N PRO A 137 11.47 16.11 -15.68
CA PRO A 137 12.18 17.12 -16.47
C PRO A 137 13.00 16.40 -17.56
N PRO A 138 13.19 17.02 -18.75
CA PRO A 138 13.99 16.42 -19.80
C PRO A 138 15.39 16.13 -19.26
N MET A 139 15.79 14.86 -19.32
CA MET A 139 17.18 14.49 -19.18
C MET A 139 17.83 14.81 -20.53
N PHE A 140 18.96 15.49 -20.49
CA PHE A 140 19.84 15.91 -21.60
C PHE A 140 19.54 17.29 -22.23
N GLU A 141 20.59 18.11 -22.30
CA GLU A 141 20.77 19.15 -23.35
C GLU A 141 21.27 18.48 -24.63
#